data_AF-A0A7Y2F960-F1
#
_entry.id   AF-A0A7Y2F960-F1
#
_cell.length_a   1.000
_cell.length_b   1.000
_cell.length_c   1.000
_cell.angle_alpha   90.00
_cell.angle_beta   90.00
_cell.angle_gamma   90.00
#
_symmetry.space_group_name_H-M   'P 1'
#
loop_
_entity.id
_entity.type
_entity.pdbx_description
1 polymer ?
#
loop_
_entity_poly.entity_id
_entity_poly.type
_entity_poly.pdbx_seq_one_letter_code
_entity_poly.pdbx_strand_id
1 'polypeptide(L)'
;MRYFPLTTDHFEHQFGVRALDNPHSIVEATEHYQTEVAHKRNLLDTRKDYYFRALPKTEAAQREACDLLGDAASFLDCGTNTITGEIIEIDEQCPLYAIARHLQEDLAILSADADAGHPLVAGCVTFPSGWCIGDKLGHSILSVHRPVPEFDSALHKPTAMLMKRLKAGRPVWRMNWGVRASGQLDQSPIHADELAQLRTLITPANAGQNCYFRVERQTLARLSASGAVLFAIHTHQTPLGRLTAIQRSNLLGVLRTCPNETLAYKGILPMRDALIAYLSHPTV
;
A
#
# COMPACT_ATOMS: atom_id res chain seq x y z
N MET A 1 -8.79 -11.77 9.09
CA MET A 1 -8.09 -11.50 7.80
C MET A 1 -6.72 -12.16 7.75
N ARG A 2 -6.22 -12.53 6.55
CA ARG A 2 -4.92 -13.19 6.31
C ARG A 2 -3.73 -12.31 6.74
N TYR A 3 -3.70 -11.06 6.28
CA TYR A 3 -2.64 -10.11 6.64
C TYR A 3 -3.07 -9.27 7.84
N PHE A 4 -2.52 -9.55 9.02
CA PHE A 4 -2.82 -8.77 10.23
C PHE A 4 -1.53 -8.52 11.01
N PRO A 5 -0.94 -7.31 10.94
CA PRO A 5 0.39 -7.06 11.49
C PRO A 5 0.43 -6.86 13.00
N LEU A 6 -0.72 -6.71 13.68
CA LEU A 6 -0.76 -6.52 15.12
C LEU A 6 -0.68 -7.88 15.82
N THR A 7 0.52 -8.28 16.22
CA THR A 7 0.76 -9.58 16.87
C THR A 7 0.65 -9.53 18.38
N THR A 8 0.71 -8.33 18.97
CA THR A 8 0.54 -8.07 20.41
C THR A 8 -0.58 -7.06 20.63
N ASP A 9 -0.96 -6.88 21.89
CA ASP A 9 -1.90 -5.86 22.36
C ASP A 9 -1.20 -4.54 22.74
N HIS A 10 0.04 -4.34 22.29
CA HIS A 10 0.80 -3.12 22.55
C HIS A 10 1.26 -2.49 21.25
N PHE A 11 1.17 -1.16 21.16
CA PHE A 11 1.67 -0.43 20.01
C PHE A 11 3.19 -0.42 19.98
N GLU A 12 3.76 -0.83 18.85
CA GLU A 12 5.20 -0.77 18.59
C GLU A 12 5.46 -0.17 17.22
N HIS A 13 6.49 0.68 17.11
CA HIS A 13 7.01 1.12 15.83
C HIS A 13 7.77 -0.04 15.16
N GLN A 14 7.05 -0.95 14.52
CA GLN A 14 7.66 -2.05 13.78
C GLN A 14 7.97 -1.63 12.33
N PHE A 15 9.26 -1.63 11.98
CA PHE A 15 9.68 -1.50 10.58
C PHE A 15 9.24 -2.73 9.76
N GLY A 16 9.30 -3.92 10.38
CA GLY A 16 8.56 -5.12 9.97
C GLY A 16 8.99 -5.76 8.66
N VAL A 17 10.19 -5.43 8.14
CA VAL A 17 10.69 -5.96 6.86
C VAL A 17 11.13 -7.40 6.99
N ARG A 18 10.67 -8.23 6.05
CA ARG A 18 10.97 -9.66 5.95
C ARG A 18 11.45 -9.98 4.55
N ALA A 19 12.30 -11.00 4.41
CA ALA A 19 12.58 -11.57 3.10
C ALA A 19 11.29 -12.10 2.49
N LEU A 20 11.15 -11.97 1.18
CA LEU A 20 10.07 -12.60 0.45
C LEU A 20 10.56 -13.98 0.00
N ASP A 21 10.08 -15.04 0.67
CA ASP A 21 10.60 -16.41 0.50
C ASP A 21 10.35 -16.97 -0.90
N ASN A 22 9.27 -16.52 -1.56
CA ASN A 22 8.96 -16.83 -2.95
C ASN A 22 9.01 -15.54 -3.80
N PRO A 23 9.98 -15.39 -4.72
CA PRO A 23 10.03 -14.23 -5.61
C PRO A 23 8.80 -14.13 -6.53
N HIS A 24 8.07 -15.22 -6.79
CA HIS A 24 6.77 -15.21 -7.50
C HIS A 24 5.61 -14.68 -6.64
N SER A 25 5.90 -13.98 -5.55
CA SER A 25 4.90 -13.36 -4.69
C SER A 25 5.14 -11.86 -4.54
N ILE A 26 5.88 -11.23 -5.46
CA ILE A 26 6.03 -9.76 -5.49
C ILE A 26 4.64 -9.11 -5.60
N VAL A 27 3.77 -9.70 -6.43
CA VAL A 27 2.35 -9.38 -6.57
C VAL A 27 1.52 -10.66 -6.36
N GLU A 28 0.25 -10.50 -6.01
CA GLU A 28 -0.67 -11.62 -5.82
C GLU A 28 -2.08 -11.29 -6.34
N ALA A 29 -2.79 -12.33 -6.77
CA ALA A 29 -4.22 -12.24 -7.08
C ALA A 29 -5.04 -12.82 -5.92
N THR A 30 -6.11 -12.14 -5.55
CA THR A 30 -7.08 -12.59 -4.54
C THR A 30 -8.42 -12.92 -5.16
N GLU A 31 -9.35 -13.42 -4.36
CA GLU A 31 -10.74 -13.62 -4.75
C GLU A 31 -11.45 -12.34 -5.23
N HIS A 32 -10.88 -11.15 -4.95
CA HIS A 32 -11.42 -9.86 -5.36
C HIS A 32 -10.81 -9.31 -6.65
N TYR A 33 -9.91 -10.07 -7.29
CA TYR A 33 -9.12 -9.63 -8.44
C TYR A 33 -9.95 -8.93 -9.52
N GLN A 34 -11.01 -9.59 -10.03
CA GLN A 34 -11.81 -9.04 -11.14
C GLN A 34 -12.47 -7.71 -10.75
N THR A 35 -13.05 -7.62 -9.56
CA THR A 35 -13.72 -6.42 -9.06
C THR A 35 -12.74 -5.27 -8.86
N GLU A 36 -11.60 -5.54 -8.23
CA GLU A 36 -10.61 -4.51 -7.91
C GLU A 36 -9.88 -4.02 -9.17
N VAL A 37 -9.52 -4.92 -10.08
CA VAL A 37 -8.89 -4.54 -11.36
C VAL A 37 -9.87 -3.77 -12.24
N ALA A 38 -11.16 -4.15 -12.30
CA ALA A 38 -12.16 -3.37 -13.01
C ALA A 38 -12.32 -1.96 -12.40
N HIS A 39 -12.35 -1.84 -11.07
CA HIS A 39 -12.42 -0.54 -10.39
C HIS A 39 -11.18 0.31 -10.69
N LYS A 40 -9.98 -0.26 -10.62
CA LYS A 40 -8.72 0.39 -10.97
C LYS A 40 -8.74 0.92 -12.41
N ARG A 41 -9.16 0.09 -13.38
CA ARG A 41 -9.27 0.48 -14.78
C ARG A 41 -10.20 1.67 -14.96
N ASN A 42 -11.37 1.66 -14.33
CA ASN A 42 -12.30 2.78 -14.37
C ASN A 42 -11.67 4.10 -13.82
N LEU A 43 -10.97 4.02 -12.69
CA LEU A 43 -10.24 5.18 -12.14
C LEU A 43 -9.19 5.71 -13.11
N LEU A 44 -8.40 4.81 -13.73
CA LEU A 44 -7.38 5.17 -14.72
C LEU A 44 -7.97 5.74 -16.01
N ASP A 45 -9.08 5.20 -16.49
CA ASP A 45 -9.75 5.68 -17.70
C ASP A 45 -10.38 7.06 -17.47
N THR A 46 -10.86 7.33 -16.26
CA THR A 46 -11.48 8.61 -15.90
C THR A 46 -10.42 9.70 -15.60
N ARG A 47 -9.34 9.36 -14.90
CA ARG A 47 -8.34 10.32 -14.41
C ARG A 47 -6.92 9.77 -14.49
N LYS A 48 -6.49 9.33 -15.68
CA LYS A 48 -5.13 8.81 -15.95
C LYS A 48 -4.05 9.66 -15.29
N ASP A 49 -4.11 10.97 -15.52
CA ASP A 49 -3.13 11.91 -15.02
C ASP A 49 -3.08 12.02 -13.49
N TYR A 50 -4.20 11.82 -12.81
CA TYR A 50 -4.21 11.90 -11.36
C TYR A 50 -3.54 10.67 -10.71
N TYR A 51 -3.80 9.49 -11.28
CA TYR A 51 -3.36 8.22 -10.71
C TYR A 51 -2.05 7.70 -11.30
N PHE A 52 -1.64 8.15 -12.49
CA PHE A 52 -0.39 7.79 -13.13
C PHE A 52 0.46 9.02 -13.44
N ARG A 53 1.72 8.96 -13.00
CA ARG A 53 2.75 9.96 -13.29
C ARG A 53 4.09 9.26 -13.50
N ALA A 54 4.88 9.77 -14.44
CA ALA A 54 6.26 9.37 -14.65
C ALA A 54 7.10 10.59 -15.04
N LEU A 55 8.32 10.67 -14.53
CA LEU A 55 9.31 11.61 -14.99
C LEU A 55 9.88 11.15 -16.35
N PRO A 56 10.41 12.07 -17.19
CA PRO A 56 11.07 11.70 -18.43
C PRO A 56 12.24 10.73 -18.20
N LYS A 57 12.54 9.89 -19.20
CA LYS A 57 13.69 8.96 -19.19
C LYS A 57 13.60 7.87 -18.11
N THR A 58 12.38 7.50 -17.74
CA THR A 58 12.11 6.41 -16.79
C THR A 58 11.57 5.15 -17.48
N GLU A 59 11.33 5.20 -18.79
CA GLU A 59 10.68 4.17 -19.60
C GLU A 59 11.43 2.85 -19.53
N ALA A 60 12.77 2.86 -19.55
CA ALA A 60 13.59 1.66 -19.43
C ALA A 60 13.41 0.94 -18.08
N ALA A 61 13.37 1.70 -16.97
CA ALA A 61 13.12 1.13 -15.64
C ALA A 61 11.67 0.65 -15.48
N GLN A 62 10.71 1.35 -16.10
CA GLN A 62 9.32 0.90 -16.16
C GLN A 62 9.18 -0.40 -16.94
N ARG A 63 9.86 -0.53 -18.08
CA ARG A 63 9.85 -1.75 -18.88
C ARG A 63 10.47 -2.93 -18.12
N GLU A 64 11.62 -2.72 -17.51
CA GLU A 64 12.27 -3.74 -16.68
C GLU A 64 11.37 -4.18 -15.50
N ALA A 65 10.62 -3.25 -14.89
CA ALA A 65 9.62 -3.59 -13.88
C ALA A 65 8.48 -4.45 -14.44
N CYS A 66 8.03 -4.19 -15.68
CA CYS A 66 7.02 -5.01 -16.35
C CYS A 66 7.53 -6.43 -16.59
N ASP A 67 8.78 -6.57 -17.05
CA ASP A 67 9.39 -7.88 -17.29
C ASP A 67 9.50 -8.67 -15.97
N LEU A 68 9.97 -8.04 -14.89
CA LEU A 68 10.00 -8.65 -13.56
C LEU A 68 8.61 -9.05 -13.06
N LEU A 69 7.59 -8.22 -13.30
CA LEU A 69 6.21 -8.51 -12.89
C LEU A 69 5.59 -9.63 -13.73
N GLY A 70 5.89 -9.70 -15.02
CA GLY A 70 5.49 -10.81 -15.89
C GLY A 70 6.03 -12.15 -15.40
N ASP A 71 7.27 -12.19 -14.94
CA ASP A 71 7.89 -13.41 -14.38
C ASP A 71 7.40 -13.73 -12.96
N ALA A 72 7.11 -12.70 -12.16
CA ALA A 72 6.76 -12.86 -10.75
C ALA A 72 5.28 -13.16 -10.53
N ALA A 73 4.38 -12.70 -11.39
CA ALA A 73 2.95 -12.89 -11.21
C ALA A 73 2.50 -14.26 -11.76
N SER A 74 2.10 -15.20 -10.90
CA SER A 74 1.72 -16.55 -11.33
C SER A 74 0.49 -16.63 -12.25
N PHE A 75 -0.25 -15.52 -12.38
CA PHE A 75 -1.43 -15.39 -13.25
C PHE A 75 -1.12 -14.60 -14.53
N LEU A 76 0.14 -14.21 -14.76
CA LEU A 76 0.61 -13.67 -16.02
C LEU A 76 1.51 -14.74 -16.66
N ASP A 77 1.13 -15.20 -17.85
CA ASP A 77 1.84 -16.25 -18.57
C ASP A 77 2.05 -15.82 -20.02
N CYS A 78 3.32 -15.71 -20.44
CA CYS A 78 3.72 -15.34 -21.79
C CYS A 78 2.98 -14.09 -22.34
N GLY A 79 2.81 -13.06 -21.50
CA GLY A 79 2.09 -11.83 -21.87
C GLY A 79 0.57 -11.95 -21.85
N THR A 80 0.00 -13.05 -21.36
CA THR A 80 -1.44 -13.24 -21.18
C THR A 80 -1.80 -13.21 -19.71
N ASN A 81 -2.87 -12.53 -19.37
CA ASN A 81 -3.47 -12.58 -18.04
C ASN A 81 -4.44 -13.75 -17.96
N THR A 82 -4.07 -14.81 -17.25
CA THR A 82 -4.84 -16.07 -17.23
C THR A 82 -6.16 -15.98 -16.45
N ILE A 83 -6.33 -14.96 -15.59
CA ILE A 83 -7.59 -14.73 -14.86
C ILE A 83 -8.65 -14.08 -15.76
N THR A 84 -8.22 -13.20 -16.67
CA THR A 84 -9.12 -12.44 -17.56
C THR A 84 -9.18 -13.01 -18.98
N GLY A 85 -8.16 -13.77 -19.39
CA GLY A 85 -7.96 -14.22 -20.76
C GLY A 85 -7.41 -13.13 -21.71
N GLU A 86 -7.09 -11.95 -21.19
CA GLU A 86 -6.63 -10.81 -21.99
C GLU A 86 -5.14 -10.90 -22.29
N ILE A 87 -4.75 -10.50 -23.51
CA ILE A 87 -3.35 -10.24 -23.88
C ILE A 87 -2.95 -8.89 -23.28
N ILE A 88 -1.79 -8.83 -22.64
CA ILE A 88 -1.23 -7.63 -22.03
C ILE A 88 -0.41 -6.90 -23.10
N GLU A 89 -0.97 -5.81 -23.61
CA GLU A 89 -0.26 -4.91 -24.52
C GLU A 89 0.55 -3.88 -23.72
N ILE A 90 1.88 -4.01 -23.75
CA ILE A 90 2.78 -3.07 -23.09
C ILE A 90 3.08 -1.91 -24.04
N ASP A 91 2.51 -0.73 -23.74
CA ASP A 91 2.89 0.52 -24.38
C ASP A 91 4.28 0.96 -23.90
N GLU A 92 5.25 0.99 -24.81
CA GLU A 92 6.63 1.39 -24.51
C GLU A 92 6.75 2.85 -24.01
N GLN A 93 5.76 3.71 -24.26
CA GLN A 93 5.75 5.09 -23.74
C GLN A 93 5.31 5.15 -22.28
N CYS A 94 4.53 4.18 -21.81
CA CYS A 94 4.13 4.10 -20.40
C CYS A 94 4.00 2.64 -19.92
N PRO A 95 5.11 1.87 -19.87
CA PRO A 95 5.03 0.43 -19.59
C PRO A 95 4.39 0.13 -18.24
N LEU A 96 4.73 0.92 -17.21
CA LEU A 96 4.20 0.73 -15.86
C LEU A 96 2.68 0.97 -15.80
N TYR A 97 2.16 1.90 -16.58
CA TYR A 97 0.72 2.14 -16.70
C TYR A 97 0.02 0.93 -17.32
N ALA A 98 0.59 0.38 -18.39
CA ALA A 98 0.02 -0.78 -19.09
C ALA A 98 -0.09 -2.00 -18.15
N ILE A 99 1.00 -2.40 -17.49
CA ILE A 99 0.98 -3.57 -16.60
C ILE A 99 0.12 -3.36 -15.35
N ALA A 100 0.09 -2.14 -14.79
CA ALA A 100 -0.69 -1.84 -13.58
C ALA A 100 -2.20 -2.08 -13.77
N ARG A 101 -2.72 -1.95 -15.00
CA ARG A 101 -4.12 -2.24 -15.35
C ARG A 101 -4.47 -3.73 -15.24
N HIS A 102 -3.50 -4.62 -15.01
CA HIS A 102 -3.68 -6.05 -14.84
C HIS A 102 -3.30 -6.53 -13.43
N LEU A 103 -3.05 -5.63 -12.48
CA LEU A 103 -2.61 -5.98 -11.13
C LEU A 103 -3.53 -5.35 -10.09
N GLN A 104 -3.67 -5.98 -8.92
CA GLN A 104 -4.41 -5.38 -7.79
C GLN A 104 -3.55 -4.33 -7.08
N GLU A 105 -2.24 -4.49 -7.12
CA GLU A 105 -1.26 -3.62 -6.51
C GLU A 105 -1.17 -2.25 -7.17
N ASP A 106 -1.07 -1.21 -6.35
CA ASP A 106 -0.50 0.06 -6.81
C ASP A 106 1.01 -0.10 -6.97
N LEU A 107 1.59 0.54 -7.99
CA LEU A 107 3.00 0.41 -8.33
C LEU A 107 3.70 1.76 -8.28
N ALA A 108 4.95 1.75 -7.81
CA ALA A 108 5.85 2.89 -7.88
C ALA A 108 7.29 2.44 -8.17
N ILE A 109 8.08 3.34 -8.75
CA ILE A 109 9.49 3.15 -9.04
C ILE A 109 10.30 4.21 -8.32
N LEU A 110 11.28 3.77 -7.52
CA LEU A 110 12.30 4.61 -6.93
C LEU A 110 13.57 4.53 -7.78
N SER A 111 14.20 5.69 -8.05
CA SER A 111 15.45 5.77 -8.79
C SER A 111 16.60 5.02 -8.11
N ALA A 112 17.54 4.55 -8.92
CA ALA A 112 18.82 4.02 -8.45
C ALA A 112 19.73 5.08 -7.81
N ASP A 113 19.44 6.37 -8.03
CA ASP A 113 20.22 7.51 -7.53
C ASP A 113 20.19 7.58 -5.99
N ALA A 114 21.23 7.02 -5.38
CA ALA A 114 21.39 6.98 -3.93
C ALA A 114 21.77 8.36 -3.36
N ASP A 115 22.46 9.20 -4.14
CA ASP A 115 22.90 10.53 -3.70
C ASP A 115 21.70 11.48 -3.60
N ALA A 116 20.75 11.37 -4.53
CA ALA A 116 19.44 12.03 -4.45
C ALA A 116 18.46 11.35 -3.47
N GLY A 117 18.87 10.26 -2.80
CA GLY A 117 18.07 9.57 -1.80
C GLY A 117 16.92 8.72 -2.37
N HIS A 118 17.13 8.09 -3.53
CA HIS A 118 16.17 7.24 -4.23
C HIS A 118 14.83 7.96 -4.48
N PRO A 119 14.82 9.05 -5.28
CA PRO A 119 13.59 9.76 -5.59
C PRO A 119 12.56 8.87 -6.26
N LEU A 120 11.28 9.10 -5.97
CA LEU A 120 10.18 8.41 -6.63
C LEU A 120 9.99 9.00 -8.04
N VAL A 121 10.16 8.19 -9.08
CA VAL A 121 10.28 8.68 -10.48
C VAL A 121 9.13 8.26 -11.39
N ALA A 122 8.38 7.22 -11.02
CA ALA A 122 7.15 6.83 -11.71
C ALA A 122 6.20 6.11 -10.75
N GLY A 123 4.91 6.11 -11.05
CA GLY A 123 3.95 5.27 -10.35
C GLY A 123 2.54 5.33 -10.92
N CYS A 124 1.81 4.24 -10.67
CA CYS A 124 0.39 4.08 -10.90
C CYS A 124 -0.26 3.74 -9.56
N VAL A 125 -0.92 4.72 -8.93
CA VAL A 125 -1.41 4.65 -7.56
C VAL A 125 -2.88 5.02 -7.52
N THR A 126 -3.76 4.03 -7.36
CA THR A 126 -5.22 4.16 -7.43
C THR A 126 -5.93 3.87 -6.11
N PHE A 127 -5.32 3.07 -5.22
CA PHE A 127 -5.85 2.74 -3.90
C PHE A 127 -4.96 3.26 -2.77
N PRO A 128 -4.58 4.56 -2.77
CA PRO A 128 -3.68 5.10 -1.76
C PRO A 128 -4.40 5.29 -0.42
N SER A 129 -3.58 5.47 0.62
CA SER A 129 -4.00 5.85 1.97
C SER A 129 -3.71 7.34 2.25
N GLY A 130 -4.48 8.26 1.65
CA GLY A 130 -4.38 9.70 1.93
C GLY A 130 -3.25 10.45 1.21
N TRP A 131 -2.76 9.94 0.09
CA TRP A 131 -1.75 10.58 -0.74
C TRP A 131 -2.03 10.32 -2.23
N CYS A 132 -1.38 11.06 -3.13
CA CYS A 132 -1.41 10.77 -4.57
C CYS A 132 -0.01 10.81 -5.16
N ILE A 133 0.17 10.17 -6.31
CA ILE A 133 1.48 10.04 -6.96
C ILE A 133 2.09 11.40 -7.32
N GLY A 134 1.27 12.38 -7.71
CA GLY A 134 1.71 13.73 -8.10
C GLY A 134 2.47 14.45 -6.99
N ASP A 135 2.02 14.32 -5.74
CA ASP A 135 2.64 14.98 -4.57
C ASP A 135 3.97 14.34 -4.15
N LYS A 136 4.26 13.12 -4.63
CA LYS A 136 5.44 12.34 -4.21
C LYS A 136 6.49 12.25 -5.31
N LEU A 137 6.14 12.55 -6.55
CA LEU A 137 7.03 12.46 -7.70
C LEU A 137 8.24 13.40 -7.54
N GLY A 138 9.43 12.89 -7.83
CA GLY A 138 10.71 13.60 -7.71
C GLY A 138 11.27 13.71 -6.29
N HIS A 139 10.50 13.37 -5.25
CA HIS A 139 10.94 13.46 -3.86
C HIS A 139 11.64 12.18 -3.40
N SER A 140 12.70 12.35 -2.60
CA SER A 140 13.45 11.25 -1.99
C SER A 140 12.60 10.42 -1.04
N ILE A 141 12.94 9.14 -0.85
CA ILE A 141 12.22 8.26 0.08
C ILE A 141 12.16 8.86 1.50
N LEU A 142 13.20 9.58 1.93
CA LEU A 142 13.21 10.21 3.25
C LEU A 142 12.28 11.43 3.29
N SER A 143 12.28 12.24 2.23
CA SER A 143 11.44 13.45 2.15
C SER A 143 9.96 13.12 2.17
N VAL A 144 9.55 12.07 1.44
CA VAL A 144 8.12 11.68 1.37
C VAL A 144 7.58 11.16 2.69
N HIS A 145 8.45 10.68 3.60
CA HIS A 145 8.10 10.16 4.91
C HIS A 145 8.21 11.19 6.05
N ARG A 146 8.70 12.40 5.80
CA ARG A 146 8.78 13.48 6.81
C ARG A 146 7.49 13.70 7.63
N PRO A 147 6.27 13.57 7.08
CA PRO A 147 5.04 13.75 7.87
C PRO A 147 4.76 12.63 8.89
N VAL A 148 5.48 11.51 8.85
CA VAL A 148 5.27 10.38 9.77
C VAL A 148 5.84 10.75 11.15
N PRO A 149 5.02 10.71 12.22
CA PRO A 149 5.48 10.95 13.58
C PRO A 149 6.63 10.01 13.96
N GLU A 150 7.64 10.55 14.63
CA GLU A 150 8.84 9.82 15.07
C GLU A 150 9.62 9.13 13.93
N PHE A 151 9.42 9.53 12.68
CA PHE A 151 10.14 8.92 11.56
C PHE A 151 11.66 9.10 11.68
N ASP A 152 12.11 10.31 11.97
CA ASP A 152 13.54 10.62 12.04
C ASP A 152 14.24 9.85 13.17
N SER A 153 13.56 9.66 14.31
CA SER A 153 14.10 8.93 15.46
C SER A 153 14.01 7.41 15.31
N ALA A 154 12.93 6.88 14.71
CA ALA A 154 12.65 5.45 14.72
C ALA A 154 12.84 4.73 13.37
N LEU A 155 12.60 5.42 12.24
CA LEU A 155 12.43 4.77 10.92
C LEU A 155 13.43 5.25 9.85
N HIS A 156 14.06 6.41 10.01
CA HIS A 156 15.02 6.95 9.05
C HIS A 156 16.20 6.00 8.82
N LYS A 157 16.92 5.62 9.88
CA LYS A 157 18.10 4.74 9.78
C LYS A 157 17.72 3.34 9.25
N PRO A 158 16.65 2.67 9.72
CA PRO A 158 16.19 1.42 9.11
C PRO A 158 15.86 1.53 7.62
N THR A 159 15.21 2.62 7.20
CA THR A 159 14.83 2.87 5.79
C THR A 159 16.07 3.03 4.90
N ALA A 160 17.03 3.86 5.31
CA ALA A 160 18.28 4.03 4.58
C ALA A 160 19.07 2.72 4.49
N MET A 161 19.13 1.96 5.59
CA MET A 161 19.81 0.67 5.62
C MET A 161 19.12 -0.38 4.75
N LEU A 162 17.79 -0.38 4.68
CA LEU A 162 17.04 -1.23 3.78
C LEU A 162 17.43 -0.95 2.33
N MET A 163 17.41 0.33 1.93
CA MET A 163 17.71 0.70 0.55
C MET A 163 19.15 0.35 0.17
N LYS A 164 20.10 0.56 1.07
CA LYS A 164 21.48 0.13 0.88
C LYS A 164 21.66 -1.38 0.74
N ARG A 165 20.84 -2.19 1.42
CA ARG A 165 20.98 -3.66 1.49
C ARG A 165 20.12 -4.42 0.48
N LEU A 166 19.13 -3.77 -0.14
CA LEU A 166 18.22 -4.42 -1.09
C LEU A 166 18.97 -4.79 -2.38
N LYS A 167 19.09 -6.10 -2.63
CA LYS A 167 19.78 -6.69 -3.79
C LYS A 167 18.79 -7.26 -4.79
N ALA A 168 19.17 -7.26 -6.08
CA ALA A 168 18.40 -7.93 -7.12
C ALA A 168 18.23 -9.43 -6.79
N GLY A 169 17.08 -9.99 -7.16
CA GLY A 169 16.72 -11.39 -6.84
C GLY A 169 16.45 -11.67 -5.36
N ARG A 170 16.49 -10.66 -4.48
CA ARG A 170 16.16 -10.79 -3.06
C ARG A 170 15.10 -9.78 -2.65
N PRO A 171 13.87 -9.90 -3.17
CA PRO A 171 12.78 -9.03 -2.79
C PRO A 171 12.49 -9.15 -1.29
N VAL A 172 11.99 -8.07 -0.72
CA VAL A 172 11.51 -8.03 0.66
C VAL A 172 10.06 -7.58 0.68
N TRP A 173 9.40 -7.80 1.81
CA TRP A 173 8.08 -7.27 2.03
C TRP A 173 7.89 -6.81 3.46
N ARG A 174 6.89 -5.95 3.65
CA ARG A 174 6.44 -5.47 4.96
C ARG A 174 4.94 -5.20 4.90
N MET A 175 4.38 -4.87 6.06
CA MET A 175 2.99 -4.41 6.16
C MET A 175 2.95 -3.01 6.77
N ASN A 176 2.08 -2.18 6.21
CA ASN A 176 1.58 -0.97 6.86
C ASN A 176 0.08 -1.16 7.13
N TRP A 177 -0.46 -0.50 8.14
CA TRP A 177 -1.86 -0.68 8.54
C TRP A 177 -2.52 0.60 9.03
N GLY A 178 -3.85 0.60 9.04
CA GLY A 178 -4.69 1.61 9.68
C GLY A 178 -6.13 1.15 9.88
N VAL A 179 -6.94 2.01 10.48
CA VAL A 179 -8.41 1.84 10.54
C VAL A 179 -9.05 2.98 9.75
N ARG A 180 -10.04 2.65 8.91
CA ARG A 180 -10.73 3.57 7.99
C ARG A 180 -12.23 3.57 8.25
N ALA A 181 -12.89 4.72 8.14
CA ALA A 181 -14.34 4.88 8.28
C ALA A 181 -15.12 4.58 6.98
N SER A 182 -14.47 3.95 6.01
CA SER A 182 -15.07 3.57 4.72
C SER A 182 -14.32 2.38 4.14
N GLY A 183 -15.06 1.54 3.41
CA GLY A 183 -14.54 0.45 2.61
C GLY A 183 -14.15 0.89 1.19
N GLN A 184 -14.16 2.18 0.86
CA GLN A 184 -13.68 2.62 -0.44
C GLN A 184 -12.16 2.40 -0.58
N LEU A 185 -11.74 1.92 -1.75
CA LEU A 185 -10.34 1.58 -2.01
C LEU A 185 -9.49 2.82 -2.32
N ASP A 186 -9.98 3.71 -3.17
CA ASP A 186 -9.38 5.03 -3.40
C ASP A 186 -9.63 5.95 -2.20
N GLN A 187 -8.58 6.23 -1.44
CA GLN A 187 -8.61 7.21 -0.35
C GLN A 187 -7.60 8.33 -0.62
N SER A 188 -7.45 8.70 -1.89
CA SER A 188 -6.61 9.81 -2.31
C SER A 188 -7.17 11.16 -1.81
N PRO A 189 -6.36 12.24 -1.83
CA PRO A 189 -6.76 13.57 -1.33
C PRO A 189 -8.07 14.13 -1.90
N ILE A 190 -8.54 13.70 -3.08
CA ILE A 190 -9.85 14.13 -3.62
C ILE A 190 -11.02 13.72 -2.72
N HIS A 191 -10.86 12.68 -1.90
CA HIS A 191 -11.88 12.16 -0.98
C HIS A 191 -11.65 12.61 0.47
N ALA A 192 -10.71 13.52 0.72
CA ALA A 192 -10.28 13.87 2.07
C ALA A 192 -11.44 14.40 2.94
N ASP A 193 -12.26 15.29 2.40
CA ASP A 193 -13.39 15.92 3.10
C ASP A 193 -14.50 14.90 3.43
N GLU A 194 -14.90 14.10 2.43
CA GLU A 194 -15.87 13.03 2.62
C GLU A 194 -15.40 12.05 3.70
N LEU A 195 -14.15 11.58 3.59
CA LEU A 195 -13.57 10.67 4.57
C LEU A 195 -13.49 11.30 5.95
N ALA A 196 -13.18 12.61 6.06
CA ALA A 196 -13.19 13.31 7.34
C ALA A 196 -14.59 13.36 7.96
N GLN A 197 -15.62 13.63 7.16
CA GLN A 197 -17.01 13.62 7.61
C GLN A 197 -17.44 12.22 8.08
N LEU A 198 -17.09 11.16 7.35
CA LEU A 198 -17.44 9.79 7.76
C LEU A 198 -16.84 9.42 9.12
N ARG A 199 -15.64 9.91 9.46
CA ARG A 199 -15.01 9.66 10.77
C ARG A 199 -15.85 10.21 11.92
N THR A 200 -16.53 11.35 11.75
CA THR A 200 -17.34 11.97 12.82
C THR A 200 -18.67 11.24 13.04
N LEU A 201 -19.07 10.37 12.12
CA LEU A 201 -20.30 9.58 12.19
C LEU A 201 -20.10 8.20 12.83
N ILE A 202 -18.85 7.86 13.19
CA ILE A 202 -18.54 6.56 13.80
C ILE A 202 -18.99 6.56 15.26
N THR A 203 -19.78 5.55 15.61
CA THR A 203 -20.27 5.28 16.96
C THR A 203 -19.90 3.84 17.35
N PRO A 204 -19.91 3.48 18.65
CA PRO A 204 -19.68 2.09 19.05
C PRO A 204 -20.66 1.10 18.39
N ALA A 205 -21.89 1.53 18.10
CA ALA A 205 -22.93 0.69 17.51
C ALA A 205 -22.70 0.37 16.02
N ASN A 206 -22.04 1.26 15.28
CA ASN A 206 -21.84 1.11 13.82
C ASN A 206 -20.39 0.79 13.42
N ALA A 207 -19.42 0.89 14.34
CA ALA A 207 -18.01 0.69 14.05
C ALA A 207 -17.69 -0.69 13.44
N GLY A 208 -18.45 -1.72 13.82
CA GLY A 208 -18.27 -3.07 13.26
C GLY A 208 -18.53 -3.16 11.76
N GLN A 209 -19.53 -2.42 11.25
CA GLN A 209 -19.91 -2.44 9.84
C GLN A 209 -19.22 -1.33 9.04
N ASN A 210 -19.04 -0.15 9.64
CA ASN A 210 -18.60 1.04 8.93
C ASN A 210 -17.08 1.30 9.04
N CYS A 211 -16.39 0.68 9.99
CA CYS A 211 -14.95 0.75 10.06
C CYS A 211 -14.30 -0.49 9.45
N TYR A 212 -13.16 -0.27 8.80
CA TYR A 212 -12.38 -1.28 8.11
C TYR A 212 -10.96 -1.27 8.64
N PHE A 213 -10.44 -2.45 9.00
CA PHE A 213 -9.01 -2.62 9.20
C PHE A 213 -8.37 -2.75 7.82
N ARG A 214 -7.51 -1.80 7.47
CA ARG A 214 -6.85 -1.69 6.17
C ARG A 214 -5.36 -2.00 6.33
N VAL A 215 -4.83 -2.86 5.46
CA VAL A 215 -3.44 -3.25 5.41
C VAL A 215 -2.90 -3.06 4.01
N GLU A 216 -1.73 -2.46 3.91
CA GLU A 216 -0.93 -2.40 2.71
C GLU A 216 0.17 -3.46 2.83
N ARG A 217 0.06 -4.53 2.05
CA ARG A 217 1.16 -5.47 1.83
C ARG A 217 2.10 -4.84 0.81
N GLN A 218 3.29 -4.53 1.26
CA GLN A 218 4.26 -3.72 0.54
C GLN A 218 5.45 -4.59 0.15
N THR A 219 5.73 -4.74 -1.14
CA THR A 219 6.91 -5.47 -1.62
C THR A 219 7.91 -4.50 -2.28
N LEU A 220 9.19 -4.76 -2.07
CA LEU A 220 10.29 -3.99 -2.64
C LEU A 220 11.24 -4.94 -3.36
N ALA A 221 11.48 -4.68 -4.64
CA ALA A 221 12.38 -5.46 -5.48
C ALA A 221 13.36 -4.54 -6.21
N ARG A 222 14.65 -4.84 -6.10
CA ARG A 222 15.70 -4.16 -6.89
C ARG A 222 15.68 -4.71 -8.31
N LEU A 223 15.53 -3.82 -9.27
CA LEU A 223 15.67 -4.09 -10.70
C LEU A 223 17.15 -4.29 -11.04
N SER A 224 17.49 -5.35 -11.78
CA SER A 224 18.86 -5.83 -11.96
C SER A 224 19.69 -5.01 -12.95
N ALA A 225 19.07 -4.51 -14.02
CA ALA A 225 19.71 -3.73 -15.08
C ALA A 225 19.75 -2.24 -14.72
N SER A 226 18.63 -1.63 -14.33
CA SER A 226 18.57 -0.20 -14.00
C SER A 226 19.05 0.12 -12.58
N GLY A 227 19.04 -0.85 -11.67
CA GLY A 227 19.30 -0.62 -10.24
C GLY A 227 18.17 0.13 -9.52
N ALA A 228 17.08 0.49 -10.22
CA ALA A 228 15.90 1.10 -9.61
C ALA A 228 15.18 0.12 -8.68
N VAL A 229 14.21 0.60 -7.90
CA VAL A 229 13.41 -0.24 -6.99
C VAL A 229 11.95 -0.20 -7.41
N LEU A 230 11.41 -1.37 -7.73
CA LEU A 230 9.98 -1.57 -7.84
C LEU A 230 9.37 -1.66 -6.44
N PHE A 231 8.37 -0.84 -6.19
CA PHE A 231 7.56 -0.83 -4.98
C PHE A 231 6.12 -1.17 -5.34
N ALA A 232 5.63 -2.34 -4.91
CA ALA A 232 4.24 -2.76 -5.12
C ALA A 232 3.46 -2.75 -3.80
N ILE A 233 2.21 -2.28 -3.86
CA ILE A 233 1.36 -2.03 -2.69
C ILE A 233 0.01 -2.70 -2.90
N HIS A 234 -0.19 -3.87 -2.29
CA HIS A 234 -1.49 -4.54 -2.29
C HIS A 234 -2.32 -4.06 -1.11
N THR A 235 -3.45 -3.42 -1.39
CA THR A 235 -4.39 -3.00 -0.36
C THR A 235 -5.34 -4.15 -0.02
N HIS A 236 -5.33 -4.58 1.23
CA HIS A 236 -6.34 -5.46 1.80
C HIS A 236 -7.16 -4.69 2.83
N GLN A 237 -8.45 -4.99 2.92
CA GLN A 237 -9.30 -4.41 3.95
C GLN A 237 -10.40 -5.37 4.39
N THR A 238 -10.81 -5.27 5.65
CA THR A 238 -11.86 -6.11 6.22
C THR A 238 -12.66 -5.29 7.23
N PRO A 239 -14.01 -5.34 7.20
CA PRO A 239 -14.83 -4.71 8.23
C PRO A 239 -14.43 -5.17 9.64
N LEU A 240 -14.44 -4.27 10.63
CA LEU A 240 -14.02 -4.63 12.00
C LEU A 240 -14.88 -5.74 12.61
N GLY A 241 -16.15 -5.84 12.20
CA GLY A 241 -17.06 -6.91 12.60
C GLY A 241 -16.67 -8.31 12.11
N ARG A 242 -15.73 -8.41 11.16
CA ARG A 242 -15.20 -9.69 10.66
C ARG A 242 -13.82 -10.04 11.23
N LEU A 243 -13.27 -9.24 12.14
CA LEU A 243 -12.03 -9.58 12.83
C LEU A 243 -12.26 -10.71 13.84
N THR A 244 -11.29 -11.64 13.94
CA THR A 244 -11.33 -12.71 14.93
C THR A 244 -11.16 -12.15 16.35
N ALA A 245 -11.51 -12.93 17.38
CA ALA A 245 -11.36 -12.52 18.78
C ALA A 245 -9.93 -12.05 19.12
N ILE A 246 -8.91 -12.78 18.64
CA ILE A 246 -7.50 -12.42 18.84
C ILE A 246 -7.17 -11.10 18.11
N GLN A 247 -7.62 -10.93 16.87
CA GLN A 247 -7.39 -9.70 16.09
C GLN A 247 -8.05 -8.48 16.76
N ARG A 248 -9.26 -8.65 17.29
CA ARG A 248 -9.97 -7.61 18.06
C ARG A 248 -9.21 -7.25 19.33
N SER A 249 -8.73 -8.24 20.09
CA SER A 249 -7.96 -8.02 21.32
C SER A 249 -6.67 -7.24 21.05
N ASN A 250 -5.90 -7.64 20.04
CA ASN A 250 -4.66 -6.97 19.67
C ASN A 250 -4.91 -5.53 19.22
N LEU A 251 -5.92 -5.30 18.36
CA LEU A 251 -6.29 -3.95 17.94
C LEU A 251 -6.73 -3.09 19.13
N LEU A 252 -7.54 -3.63 20.05
CA LEU A 252 -7.99 -2.91 21.24
C LEU A 252 -6.81 -2.42 22.09
N GLY A 253 -5.85 -3.30 22.38
CA GLY A 253 -4.68 -2.93 23.15
C GLY A 253 -3.79 -1.91 22.44
N VAL A 254 -3.58 -2.08 21.13
CA VAL A 254 -2.86 -1.10 20.30
C VAL A 254 -3.54 0.27 20.32
N LEU A 255 -4.87 0.35 20.19
CA LEU A 255 -5.60 1.62 20.25
C LEU A 255 -5.51 2.32 21.62
N ARG A 256 -5.33 1.55 22.69
CA ARG A 256 -5.15 2.08 24.06
C ARG A 256 -3.73 2.58 24.33
N THR A 257 -2.73 2.02 23.64
CA THR A 257 -1.31 2.26 23.92
C THR A 257 -0.62 3.13 22.86
N CYS A 258 -1.18 3.22 21.66
CA CYS A 258 -0.63 4.01 20.56
C CYS A 258 -0.66 5.52 20.90
N PRO A 259 0.47 6.25 20.73
CA PRO A 259 0.51 7.70 20.94
C PRO A 259 -0.52 8.45 20.10
N ASN A 260 -1.11 9.51 20.67
CA ASN A 260 -2.14 10.32 20.00
C ASN A 260 -1.65 10.90 18.67
N GLU A 261 -0.39 11.32 18.58
CA GLU A 261 0.19 11.86 17.35
C GLU A 261 0.22 10.83 16.22
N THR A 262 0.59 9.58 16.55
CA THR A 262 0.54 8.46 15.60
C THR A 262 -0.89 8.13 15.20
N LEU A 263 -1.83 8.12 16.14
CA LEU A 263 -3.25 7.93 15.82
C LEU A 263 -3.81 9.07 14.98
N ALA A 264 -3.38 10.32 15.21
CA ALA A 264 -3.78 11.48 14.42
C ALA A 264 -3.24 11.40 12.99
N TYR A 265 -1.94 11.09 12.83
CA TYR A 265 -1.33 10.86 11.52
C TYR A 265 -2.02 9.74 10.74
N LYS A 266 -2.36 8.64 11.42
CA LYS A 266 -3.12 7.54 10.81
C LYS A 266 -4.59 7.89 10.58
N GLY A 267 -5.09 9.05 11.02
CA GLY A 267 -6.49 9.46 10.88
C GLY A 267 -7.47 8.65 11.73
N ILE A 268 -6.98 7.99 12.79
CA ILE A 268 -7.73 7.13 13.70
C ILE A 268 -8.19 7.91 14.94
N LEU A 269 -7.44 8.92 15.38
CA LEU A 269 -7.72 9.65 16.62
C LEU A 269 -9.18 10.12 16.76
N PRO A 270 -9.85 10.68 15.72
CA PRO A 270 -11.25 11.13 15.84
C PRO A 270 -12.25 10.01 16.14
N MET A 271 -11.94 8.76 15.80
CA MET A 271 -12.80 7.59 16.02
C MET A 271 -12.33 6.69 17.18
N ARG A 272 -11.18 6.99 17.81
CA ARG A 272 -10.51 6.11 18.77
C ARG A 272 -11.43 5.63 19.88
N ASP A 273 -12.15 6.54 20.52
CA ASP A 273 -12.95 6.21 21.70
C ASP A 273 -14.17 5.34 21.32
N ALA A 274 -14.79 5.62 20.17
CA ALA A 274 -15.85 4.78 19.61
C ALA A 274 -15.35 3.37 19.27
N LEU A 275 -14.15 3.27 18.67
CA LEU A 275 -13.51 1.99 18.38
C LEU A 275 -13.18 1.18 19.63
N ILE A 276 -12.60 1.82 20.67
CA ILE A 276 -12.29 1.17 21.94
C ILE A 276 -13.56 0.66 22.60
N ALA A 277 -14.63 1.47 22.65
CA ALA A 277 -15.91 1.05 23.19
C ALA A 277 -16.50 -0.15 22.41
N TYR A 278 -16.46 -0.12 21.08
CA TYR A 278 -16.90 -1.24 20.24
C TYR A 278 -16.09 -2.52 20.48
N LEU A 279 -14.76 -2.42 20.52
CA LEU A 279 -13.87 -3.57 20.66
C LEU A 279 -13.85 -4.16 22.08
N SER A 280 -14.23 -3.37 23.09
CA SER A 280 -14.32 -3.84 24.48
C SER A 280 -15.52 -4.77 24.73
N HIS A 281 -16.49 -4.81 23.81
CA HIS A 281 -17.60 -5.74 23.88
C HIS A 281 -17.26 -7.05 23.14
N PRO A 282 -17.52 -8.23 23.75
CA PRO A 282 -17.38 -9.50 23.07
C PRO A 282 -18.34 -9.57 21.87
N THR A 283 -17.89 -10.19 20.79
CA THR A 283 -18.75 -10.50 19.64
C THR A 283 -19.84 -11.47 20.10
N VAL A 284 -21.10 -11.14 19.80
CA VAL A 284 -22.24 -12.08 19.90
C VAL A 284 -22.05 -13.21 18.89
#